data_AF-A0A511MIT9-F1
#
_entry.id   AF-A0A511MIT9-F1
#
_cell.length_a   1.000
_cell.length_b   1.000
_cell.length_c   1.000
_cell.angle_alpha   90.00
_cell.angle_beta   90.00
_cell.angle_gamma   90.00
#
_symmetry.space_group_name_H-M   'P 1'
#
loop_
_entity.id
_entity.type
_entity.pdbx_description
1 polymer ?
#
loop_
_entity_poly.entity_id
_entity_poly.type
_entity_poly.pdbx_seq_one_letter_code
_entity_poly.pdbx_strand_id
1 'polypeptide(L)'
;MLALASTLIMAPGSARAQVPPPDADPFYAAPADLAAYPAGAIVESRQSALFGLPLPISTWQVKYRSTDAGGNPVADVATVMVPMLPWLGPGPRPLLSYQIAEDSLGTRCAPSYALRGGGDPGGAQALIDTPFMATALSRGWAVVTSDYQGPQSRFLDGVNSGRGVLDGIRAARALPTAGLGPATPVTAWGYSGGAFATLWAAQMQPSYAPDVRFAGIAAGGVPSNWPAIAQHVDGTMQAGLAMLIVIAAVRDNPNAGLMELLNDRGRAMIAADGAACGPDLVAKYMNARVDDYAAVPNLLAHPAFRAATDPHELGNPAPTVPMYLYHSTTDDVVPVAGFTDILGRYCAQGATVTSVHSALPGHNPAAVGEALGAMSYLADRVAGAPVAPGCRAR
;
A
#
# COMPACT_ATOMS: atom_id res chain seq x y z
N MET A 1 -8.08 -41.63 -55.13
CA MET A 1 -7.63 -40.48 -54.30
C MET A 1 -8.47 -40.46 -53.04
N LEU A 2 -7.92 -40.92 -51.90
CA LEU A 2 -8.56 -40.80 -50.58
C LEU A 2 -8.26 -39.41 -50.04
N ALA A 3 -9.31 -38.64 -49.74
CA ALA A 3 -9.19 -37.38 -49.00
C ALA A 3 -9.23 -37.69 -47.49
N LEU A 4 -8.13 -37.45 -46.78
CA LEU A 4 -8.13 -37.42 -45.31
C LEU A 4 -8.76 -36.10 -44.86
N ALA A 5 -9.89 -36.19 -44.16
CA ALA A 5 -10.43 -35.08 -43.38
C ALA A 5 -9.69 -35.03 -42.03
N SER A 6 -8.85 -34.02 -41.84
CA SER A 6 -8.22 -33.73 -40.56
C SER A 6 -9.21 -33.00 -39.66
N THR A 7 -9.77 -33.71 -38.68
CA THR A 7 -10.52 -33.12 -37.57
C THR A 7 -9.53 -32.45 -36.62
N LEU A 8 -9.53 -31.12 -36.56
CA LEU A 8 -8.87 -30.39 -35.47
C LEU A 8 -9.58 -30.72 -34.16
N ILE A 9 -8.91 -31.44 -33.27
CA ILE A 9 -9.33 -31.58 -31.88
C ILE A 9 -8.96 -30.26 -31.19
N MET A 10 -9.91 -29.33 -31.06
CA MET A 10 -9.78 -28.23 -30.12
C MET A 10 -9.81 -28.82 -28.71
N ALA A 11 -8.67 -28.80 -28.02
CA ALA A 11 -8.64 -29.08 -26.59
C ALA A 11 -9.56 -28.07 -25.89
N PRO A 12 -10.45 -28.50 -24.97
CA PRO A 12 -11.24 -27.57 -24.18
C PRO A 12 -10.28 -26.68 -23.40
N GLY A 13 -10.35 -25.36 -23.62
CA GLY A 13 -9.61 -24.40 -22.83
C GLY A 13 -9.96 -24.62 -21.37
N SER A 14 -8.94 -24.86 -20.53
CA SER A 14 -9.13 -25.03 -19.10
C SER A 14 -9.80 -23.78 -18.56
N ALA A 15 -11.09 -23.84 -18.24
CA ALA A 15 -11.78 -22.76 -17.56
C ALA A 15 -11.02 -22.52 -16.25
N ARG A 16 -10.34 -21.38 -16.16
CA ARG A 16 -9.59 -21.03 -14.95
C ARG A 16 -10.62 -20.85 -13.84
N ALA A 17 -10.51 -21.63 -12.78
CA ALA A 17 -11.40 -21.48 -11.63
C ALA A 17 -11.32 -20.03 -11.14
N GLN A 18 -12.48 -19.38 -11.04
CA GLN A 18 -12.57 -18.01 -10.57
C GLN A 18 -11.99 -17.91 -9.16
N VAL A 19 -11.09 -16.95 -8.94
CA VAL A 19 -10.59 -16.66 -7.60
C VAL A 19 -11.75 -16.03 -6.80
N PRO A 20 -12.18 -16.63 -5.67
CA PRO A 20 -13.22 -16.02 -4.85
C PRO A 20 -12.73 -14.67 -4.29
N PRO A 21 -13.61 -13.66 -4.17
CA PRO A 21 -13.26 -12.42 -3.48
C PRO A 21 -12.94 -12.73 -2.01
N PRO A 22 -12.14 -11.89 -1.33
CA PRO A 22 -11.67 -12.17 0.03
C PRO A 22 -12.77 -12.47 1.04
N ASP A 23 -13.89 -11.74 1.01
CA ASP A 23 -15.04 -11.97 1.91
C ASP A 23 -15.71 -13.34 1.71
N ALA A 24 -15.50 -13.99 0.56
CA ALA A 24 -16.00 -15.32 0.23
C ALA A 24 -14.92 -16.42 0.31
N ASP A 25 -13.70 -16.07 0.74
CA ASP A 25 -12.56 -16.98 0.80
C ASP A 25 -12.13 -17.20 2.27
N PRO A 26 -12.33 -18.41 2.82
CA PRO A 26 -11.95 -18.74 4.20
C PRO A 26 -10.47 -18.49 4.54
N PHE A 27 -9.60 -18.37 3.53
CA PHE A 27 -8.20 -18.03 3.75
C PHE A 27 -8.04 -16.65 4.43
N TYR A 28 -8.93 -15.68 4.18
CA TYR A 28 -8.87 -14.34 4.79
C TYR A 28 -9.54 -14.27 6.16
N ALA A 29 -10.27 -15.31 6.58
CA ALA A 29 -10.89 -15.34 7.89
C ALA A 29 -9.84 -15.54 9.01
N ALA A 30 -10.02 -14.79 10.10
CA ALA A 30 -9.23 -14.95 11.32
C ALA A 30 -9.63 -16.25 12.06
N PRO A 31 -8.67 -17.11 12.44
CA PRO A 31 -8.96 -18.26 13.29
C PRO A 31 -9.23 -17.83 14.74
N ALA A 32 -9.95 -18.66 15.49
CA ALA A 32 -10.36 -18.35 16.87
C ALA A 32 -9.17 -18.21 17.85
N ASP A 33 -8.07 -18.88 17.58
CA ASP A 33 -6.84 -18.89 18.40
C ASP A 33 -5.82 -17.83 17.96
N LEU A 34 -6.17 -16.92 17.04
CA LEU A 34 -5.27 -15.91 16.47
C LEU A 34 -4.50 -15.11 17.54
N ALA A 35 -5.12 -14.82 18.68
CA ALA A 35 -4.51 -14.06 19.76
C ALA A 35 -3.27 -14.75 20.38
N ALA A 36 -3.13 -16.07 20.22
CA ALA A 36 -2.00 -16.83 20.72
C ALA A 36 -0.73 -16.70 19.85
N TYR A 37 -0.87 -16.23 18.60
CA TYR A 37 0.24 -16.04 17.68
C TYR A 37 0.93 -14.69 17.95
N PRO A 38 2.28 -14.64 17.95
CA PRO A 38 2.98 -13.37 18.02
C PRO A 38 2.82 -12.56 16.72
N ALA A 39 3.03 -11.24 16.80
CA ALA A 39 3.01 -10.33 15.66
C ALA A 39 3.94 -10.82 14.53
N GLY A 40 3.42 -10.89 13.30
CA GLY A 40 4.12 -11.39 12.12
C GLY A 40 4.27 -12.91 12.01
N ALA A 41 3.69 -13.69 12.93
CA ALA A 41 3.68 -15.14 12.81
C ALA A 41 2.77 -15.61 11.66
N ILE A 42 3.26 -16.57 10.89
CA ILE A 42 2.48 -17.23 9.85
C ILE A 42 1.40 -18.09 10.51
N VAL A 43 0.15 -17.86 10.13
CA VAL A 43 -1.00 -18.67 10.51
C VAL A 43 -1.24 -19.75 9.46
N GLU A 44 -1.23 -19.36 8.19
CA GLU A 44 -1.44 -20.25 7.05
C GLU A 44 -0.72 -19.70 5.81
N SER A 45 -0.33 -20.57 4.90
CA SER A 45 0.18 -20.14 3.59
C SER A 45 -0.36 -21.03 2.48
N ARG A 46 -0.55 -20.46 1.29
CA ARG A 46 -0.94 -21.20 0.10
C ARG A 46 -0.17 -20.71 -1.11
N GLN A 47 0.31 -21.64 -1.93
CA GLN A 47 0.95 -21.30 -3.19
C GLN A 47 -0.08 -20.77 -4.17
N SER A 48 0.32 -19.79 -4.98
CA SER A 48 -0.49 -19.23 -6.06
C SER A 48 0.38 -18.94 -7.29
N ALA A 49 -0.27 -18.70 -8.41
CA ALA A 49 0.38 -18.14 -9.59
C ALA A 49 0.16 -16.62 -9.58
N LEU A 50 1.23 -15.83 -9.74
CA LEU A 50 1.12 -14.37 -9.82
C LEU A 50 0.21 -13.97 -11.00
N PHE A 51 -0.81 -13.17 -10.73
CA PHE A 51 -1.93 -12.82 -11.61
C PHE A 51 -2.72 -14.01 -12.17
N GLY A 52 -2.56 -15.19 -11.59
CA GLY A 52 -2.93 -16.40 -12.28
C GLY A 52 -2.20 -16.49 -13.62
N LEU A 53 -0.87 -16.39 -13.67
CA LEU A 53 -0.10 -16.57 -14.89
C LEU A 53 1.10 -17.48 -14.61
N PRO A 54 1.55 -18.29 -15.58
CA PRO A 54 2.71 -19.18 -15.43
C PRO A 54 4.02 -18.38 -15.52
N LEU A 55 4.19 -17.39 -14.65
CA LEU A 55 5.40 -16.58 -14.58
C LEU A 55 6.50 -17.34 -13.82
N PRO A 56 7.80 -17.12 -14.13
CA PRO A 56 8.93 -17.78 -13.47
C PRO A 56 9.21 -17.19 -12.07
N ILE A 57 8.15 -17.01 -11.28
CA ILE A 57 8.15 -16.37 -9.96
C ILE A 57 7.34 -17.29 -9.03
N SER A 58 8.00 -17.86 -8.04
CA SER A 58 7.31 -18.60 -6.98
C SER A 58 6.53 -17.60 -6.14
N THR A 59 5.22 -17.83 -6.00
CA THR A 59 4.31 -16.88 -5.35
C THR A 59 3.48 -17.57 -4.28
N TRP A 60 3.34 -16.94 -3.12
CA TRP A 60 2.53 -17.43 -2.01
C TRP A 60 1.67 -16.31 -1.48
N GLN A 61 0.43 -16.63 -1.12
CA GLN A 61 -0.29 -15.84 -0.14
C GLN A 61 0.03 -16.39 1.24
N VAL A 62 0.33 -15.49 2.18
CA VAL A 62 0.67 -15.79 3.56
C VAL A 62 -0.31 -15.04 4.44
N LYS A 63 -1.13 -15.79 5.18
CA LYS A 63 -1.94 -15.25 6.26
C LYS A 63 -1.07 -15.17 7.51
N TYR A 64 -0.99 -14.00 8.11
CA TYR A 64 -0.20 -13.76 9.31
C TYR A 64 -1.00 -13.01 10.36
N ARG A 65 -0.56 -13.14 11.61
CA ARG A 65 -1.13 -12.38 12.72
C ARG A 65 -0.55 -10.97 12.72
N SER A 66 -1.42 -9.97 12.65
CA SER A 66 -1.10 -8.55 12.80
C SER A 66 -1.82 -7.95 14.01
N THR A 67 -1.80 -6.63 14.16
CA THR A 67 -2.55 -5.89 15.18
C THR A 67 -3.17 -4.65 14.55
N ASP A 68 -4.49 -4.48 14.69
CA ASP A 68 -5.19 -3.31 14.16
C ASP A 68 -4.82 -2.03 14.91
N ALA A 69 -5.34 -0.88 14.49
CA ALA A 69 -5.09 0.39 15.16
C ALA A 69 -5.58 0.44 16.61
N GLY A 70 -6.64 -0.29 16.95
CA GLY A 70 -7.20 -0.40 18.29
C GLY A 70 -6.41 -1.32 19.24
N GLY A 71 -5.43 -2.07 18.73
CA GLY A 71 -4.64 -3.02 19.51
C GLY A 71 -5.16 -4.46 19.50
N ASN A 72 -6.19 -4.76 18.71
CA ASN A 72 -6.75 -6.10 18.62
C ASN A 72 -5.97 -6.97 17.63
N PRO A 73 -5.82 -8.28 17.89
CA PRO A 73 -5.21 -9.20 16.92
C PRO A 73 -6.11 -9.34 15.69
N VAL A 74 -5.52 -9.19 14.50
CA VAL A 74 -6.21 -9.39 13.21
C VAL A 74 -5.41 -10.34 12.31
N ALA A 75 -6.12 -11.11 11.48
CA ALA A 75 -5.48 -11.93 10.45
C ALA A 75 -5.36 -11.07 9.19
N ASP A 76 -4.13 -10.86 8.75
CA ASP A 76 -3.80 -10.06 7.59
C ASP A 76 -3.11 -10.95 6.54
N VAL A 77 -3.09 -10.52 5.29
CA VAL A 77 -2.58 -11.31 4.16
C VAL A 77 -1.50 -10.55 3.42
N ALA A 78 -0.42 -11.25 3.06
CA ALA A 78 0.61 -10.74 2.17
C ALA A 78 0.81 -11.68 0.99
N THR A 79 1.20 -11.11 -0.14
CA THR A 79 1.71 -11.85 -1.30
C THR A 79 3.24 -11.79 -1.30
N VAL A 80 3.89 -12.96 -1.20
CA VAL A 80 5.34 -13.12 -1.27
C VAL A 80 5.71 -13.66 -2.64
N MET A 81 6.58 -12.95 -3.35
CA MET A 81 7.05 -13.27 -4.70
C MET A 81 8.56 -13.45 -4.70
N VAL A 82 9.03 -14.59 -5.19
CA VAL A 82 10.46 -14.93 -5.23
C VAL A 82 10.82 -15.41 -6.64
N PRO A 83 11.78 -14.77 -7.34
CA PRO A 83 12.26 -15.25 -8.61
C PRO A 83 12.75 -16.70 -8.50
N MET A 84 12.33 -17.57 -9.42
CA MET A 84 12.72 -18.99 -9.42
C MET A 84 14.22 -19.19 -9.67
N LEU A 85 14.86 -18.22 -10.34
CA LEU A 85 16.30 -18.20 -10.50
C LEU A 85 17.00 -17.97 -9.14
N PRO A 86 18.16 -18.61 -8.90
CA PRO A 86 18.94 -18.38 -7.70
C PRO A 86 19.41 -16.92 -7.63
N TRP A 87 19.55 -16.41 -6.41
CA TRP A 87 20.21 -15.13 -6.17
C TRP A 87 21.73 -15.31 -6.36
N LEU A 88 22.33 -14.55 -7.28
CA LEU A 88 23.75 -14.63 -7.61
C LEU A 88 24.58 -13.45 -7.06
N GLY A 89 23.93 -12.47 -6.43
CA GLY A 89 24.63 -11.38 -5.78
C GLY A 89 25.23 -11.78 -4.43
N PRO A 90 25.95 -10.86 -3.76
CA PRO A 90 26.58 -11.14 -2.48
C PRO A 90 25.53 -11.34 -1.38
N GLY A 91 25.86 -12.19 -0.40
CA GLY A 91 25.06 -12.37 0.82
C GLY A 91 23.66 -12.94 0.57
N PRO A 92 22.75 -12.81 1.56
CA PRO A 92 21.37 -13.25 1.43
C PRO A 92 20.59 -12.48 0.36
N ARG A 93 19.62 -13.13 -0.29
CA ARG A 93 18.71 -12.49 -1.27
C ARG A 93 18.02 -11.28 -0.61
N PRO A 94 18.06 -10.08 -1.23
CA PRO A 94 17.33 -8.92 -0.73
C PRO A 94 15.81 -9.09 -0.86
N LEU A 95 15.08 -8.45 0.06
CA LEU A 95 13.62 -8.34 0.05
C LEU A 95 13.22 -6.88 -0.13
N LEU A 96 12.39 -6.61 -1.14
CA LEU A 96 11.63 -5.37 -1.24
C LEU A 96 10.24 -5.58 -0.60
N SER A 97 9.94 -4.82 0.43
CA SER A 97 8.56 -4.61 0.87
C SER A 97 7.94 -3.54 -0.02
N TYR A 98 7.04 -3.92 -0.93
CA TYR A 98 6.39 -2.99 -1.84
C TYR A 98 4.94 -2.76 -1.37
N GLN A 99 4.57 -1.50 -1.18
CA GLN A 99 3.22 -1.09 -0.80
C GLN A 99 2.48 -0.58 -2.04
N ILE A 100 1.53 -1.39 -2.53
CA ILE A 100 0.60 -0.98 -3.60
C ILE A 100 -0.35 0.08 -3.03
N ALA A 101 -0.63 1.15 -3.77
CA ALA A 101 -1.66 2.12 -3.40
C ALA A 101 -3.06 1.48 -3.48
N GLU A 102 -3.45 0.76 -2.42
CA GLU A 102 -4.71 -0.01 -2.37
C GLU A 102 -5.94 0.90 -2.45
N ASP A 103 -5.89 2.07 -1.81
CA ASP A 103 -6.89 3.13 -1.84
C ASP A 103 -8.33 2.60 -1.77
N SER A 104 -8.65 1.85 -0.70
CA SER A 104 -9.88 1.04 -0.65
C SER A 104 -10.59 1.08 0.69
N LEU A 105 -11.92 0.93 0.65
CA LEU A 105 -12.79 0.69 1.80
C LEU A 105 -13.30 -0.75 1.88
N GLY A 106 -12.95 -1.62 0.93
CA GLY A 106 -13.42 -3.01 0.89
C GLY A 106 -12.35 -4.01 0.46
N THR A 107 -12.48 -5.24 0.94
CA THR A 107 -11.46 -6.29 0.77
C THR A 107 -11.32 -6.75 -0.68
N ARG A 108 -12.34 -6.60 -1.55
CA ARG A 108 -12.24 -6.99 -2.97
C ARG A 108 -11.18 -6.21 -3.77
N CYS A 109 -10.67 -5.11 -3.23
CA CYS A 109 -9.60 -4.32 -3.85
C CYS A 109 -8.22 -4.64 -3.26
N ALA A 110 -8.15 -5.58 -2.29
CA ALA A 110 -6.92 -5.91 -1.59
C ALA A 110 -5.82 -6.39 -2.56
N PRO A 111 -4.56 -5.96 -2.39
CA PRO A 111 -3.46 -6.32 -3.25
C PRO A 111 -3.33 -7.83 -3.48
N SER A 112 -3.48 -8.63 -2.42
CA SER A 112 -3.30 -10.07 -2.51
C SER A 112 -4.36 -10.77 -3.36
N TYR A 113 -5.58 -10.24 -3.44
CA TYR A 113 -6.62 -10.75 -4.32
C TYR A 113 -6.32 -10.42 -5.78
N ALA A 114 -5.96 -9.18 -6.08
CA ALA A 114 -5.58 -8.76 -7.43
C ALA A 114 -4.34 -9.53 -7.93
N LEU A 115 -3.31 -9.66 -7.10
CA LEU A 115 -2.08 -10.40 -7.41
C LEU A 115 -2.28 -11.91 -7.54
N ARG A 116 -3.38 -12.47 -7.05
CA ARG A 116 -3.76 -13.87 -7.30
C ARG A 116 -4.49 -14.07 -8.63
N GLY A 117 -4.85 -12.98 -9.32
CA GLY A 117 -5.68 -13.01 -10.52
C GLY A 117 -7.17 -12.83 -10.23
N GLY A 118 -7.52 -12.17 -9.13
CA GLY A 118 -8.88 -11.69 -8.89
C GLY A 118 -9.35 -10.76 -9.99
N GLY A 119 -10.56 -10.98 -10.51
CA GLY A 119 -11.07 -10.29 -11.70
C GLY A 119 -11.81 -8.97 -11.41
N ASP A 120 -11.60 -8.36 -10.25
CA ASP A 120 -12.32 -7.15 -9.86
C ASP A 120 -11.59 -5.89 -10.38
N PRO A 121 -12.24 -5.01 -11.16
CA PRO A 121 -11.63 -3.78 -11.65
C PRO A 121 -11.10 -2.86 -10.55
N GLY A 122 -11.66 -2.92 -9.35
CA GLY A 122 -11.21 -2.14 -8.21
C GLY A 122 -9.81 -2.48 -7.72
N GLY A 123 -9.29 -3.66 -8.05
CA GLY A 123 -7.91 -4.08 -7.79
C GLY A 123 -6.89 -3.62 -8.84
N ALA A 124 -7.27 -2.76 -9.79
CA ALA A 124 -6.41 -2.32 -10.90
C ALA A 124 -5.08 -1.70 -10.45
N GLN A 125 -5.00 -1.16 -9.23
CA GLN A 125 -3.80 -0.50 -8.73
C GLN A 125 -2.63 -1.48 -8.58
N ALA A 126 -2.90 -2.76 -8.27
CA ALA A 126 -1.87 -3.80 -8.27
C ALA A 126 -1.24 -4.01 -9.67
N LEU A 127 -2.02 -3.85 -10.74
CA LEU A 127 -1.53 -3.93 -12.12
C LEU A 127 -0.73 -2.68 -12.49
N ILE A 128 -1.18 -1.49 -12.09
CA ILE A 128 -0.47 -0.23 -12.31
C ILE A 128 0.90 -0.26 -11.64
N ASP A 129 0.99 -0.84 -10.45
CA ASP A 129 2.22 -0.89 -9.67
C ASP A 129 3.15 -2.07 -10.02
N THR A 130 2.69 -2.99 -10.86
CA THR A 130 3.45 -4.16 -11.30
C THR A 130 4.84 -3.83 -11.86
N PRO A 131 5.03 -2.78 -12.69
CA PRO A 131 6.35 -2.43 -13.20
C PRO A 131 7.36 -2.14 -12.08
N PHE A 132 6.96 -1.51 -10.98
CA PHE A 132 7.86 -1.21 -9.85
C PHE A 132 8.31 -2.49 -9.15
N MET A 133 7.38 -3.41 -8.86
CA MET A 133 7.71 -4.72 -8.30
C MET A 133 8.57 -5.54 -9.26
N ALA A 134 8.27 -5.49 -10.57
CA ALA A 134 9.04 -6.17 -11.61
C ALA A 134 10.50 -5.67 -11.68
N THR A 135 10.77 -4.39 -11.36
CA THR A 135 12.15 -3.90 -11.29
C THR A 135 12.97 -4.58 -10.20
N ALA A 136 12.37 -4.95 -9.06
CA ALA A 136 13.04 -5.69 -8.00
C ALA A 136 13.16 -7.18 -8.35
N LEU A 137 12.08 -7.79 -8.86
CA LEU A 137 12.07 -9.20 -9.28
C LEU A 137 13.10 -9.47 -10.39
N SER A 138 13.25 -8.57 -11.36
CA SER A 138 14.24 -8.68 -12.43
C SER A 138 15.69 -8.54 -11.95
N ARG A 139 15.92 -7.89 -10.80
CA ARG A 139 17.21 -7.89 -10.10
C ARG A 139 17.46 -9.17 -9.30
N GLY A 140 16.52 -10.11 -9.27
CA GLY A 140 16.61 -11.32 -8.45
C GLY A 140 16.18 -11.13 -6.99
N TRP A 141 15.66 -9.96 -6.62
CA TRP A 141 15.17 -9.70 -5.27
C TRP A 141 13.83 -10.39 -5.05
N ALA A 142 13.53 -10.75 -3.81
CA ALA A 142 12.18 -11.10 -3.41
C ALA A 142 11.33 -9.85 -3.22
N VAL A 143 10.01 -9.97 -3.36
CA VAL A 143 9.04 -8.91 -3.08
C VAL A 143 7.98 -9.42 -2.12
N VAL A 144 7.59 -8.60 -1.14
CA VAL A 144 6.40 -8.82 -0.31
C VAL A 144 5.47 -7.62 -0.42
N THR A 145 4.18 -7.87 -0.61
CA THR A 145 3.10 -6.86 -0.62
C THR A 145 2.05 -7.30 0.37
N SER A 146 1.89 -6.55 1.47
CA SER A 146 0.83 -6.75 2.45
C SER A 146 -0.45 -6.03 2.03
N ASP A 147 -1.60 -6.60 2.39
CA ASP A 147 -2.90 -5.93 2.37
C ASP A 147 -2.98 -5.00 3.59
N TYR A 148 -2.09 -4.01 3.66
CA TYR A 148 -1.77 -3.24 4.87
C TYR A 148 -2.96 -2.47 5.46
N GLN A 149 -4.05 -2.29 4.71
CA GLN A 149 -5.29 -1.73 5.22
C GLN A 149 -6.06 -2.72 6.13
N GLY A 150 -5.63 -3.99 6.18
CA GLY A 150 -6.16 -5.05 7.02
C GLY A 150 -7.53 -5.55 6.58
N PRO A 151 -8.12 -6.50 7.33
CA PRO A 151 -9.40 -7.12 6.98
C PRO A 151 -10.60 -6.16 7.01
N GLN A 152 -10.44 -4.95 7.53
CA GLN A 152 -11.46 -3.88 7.51
C GLN A 152 -11.18 -2.81 6.46
N SER A 153 -10.13 -2.95 5.64
CA SER A 153 -9.72 -1.99 4.61
C SER A 153 -9.67 -0.55 5.13
N ARG A 154 -8.96 -0.34 6.25
CA ARG A 154 -8.81 0.95 6.94
C ARG A 154 -7.90 1.90 6.15
N PHE A 155 -8.46 2.57 5.15
CA PHE A 155 -7.76 3.51 4.28
C PHE A 155 -7.16 4.67 5.08
N LEU A 156 -5.88 4.92 4.81
CA LEU A 156 -5.02 5.87 5.50
C LEU A 156 -4.95 5.69 7.03
N ASP A 157 -5.41 4.59 7.64
CA ASP A 157 -5.10 4.36 9.05
C ASP A 157 -3.60 4.04 9.22
N GLY A 158 -2.85 5.03 9.69
CA GLY A 158 -1.39 4.96 9.80
C GLY A 158 -0.87 3.84 10.71
N VAL A 159 -1.50 3.64 11.87
CA VAL A 159 -1.09 2.60 12.83
C VAL A 159 -1.38 1.23 12.25
N ASN A 160 -2.56 1.05 11.65
CA ASN A 160 -2.92 -0.20 10.98
C ASN A 160 -1.95 -0.52 9.83
N SER A 161 -1.70 0.47 8.97
CA SER A 161 -0.83 0.34 7.79
C SER A 161 0.60 -0.02 8.19
N GLY A 162 1.17 0.69 9.16
CA GLY A 162 2.52 0.44 9.63
C GLY A 162 2.69 -0.96 10.23
N ARG A 163 1.72 -1.42 11.03
CA ARG A 163 1.75 -2.77 11.64
C ARG A 163 1.60 -3.86 10.58
N GLY A 164 0.63 -3.73 9.66
CA GLY A 164 0.43 -4.67 8.55
C GLY A 164 1.68 -4.83 7.68
N VAL A 165 2.35 -3.73 7.32
CA VAL A 165 3.60 -3.79 6.56
C VAL A 165 4.72 -4.49 7.34
N LEU A 166 4.96 -4.10 8.59
CA LEU A 166 6.06 -4.65 9.40
C LEU A 166 5.87 -6.14 9.72
N ASP A 167 4.64 -6.54 10.05
CA ASP A 167 4.31 -7.94 10.32
C ASP A 167 4.28 -8.79 9.04
N GLY A 168 3.90 -8.23 7.89
CA GLY A 168 4.04 -8.89 6.60
C GLY A 168 5.50 -9.13 6.21
N ILE A 169 6.41 -8.21 6.54
CA ILE A 169 7.86 -8.44 6.36
C ILE A 169 8.36 -9.58 7.26
N ARG A 170 7.93 -9.62 8.53
CA ARG A 170 8.24 -10.73 9.45
C ARG A 170 7.74 -12.06 8.90
N ALA A 171 6.49 -12.11 8.44
CA ALA A 171 5.89 -13.29 7.84
C ALA A 171 6.64 -13.75 6.58
N ALA A 172 7.01 -12.83 5.69
CA ALA A 172 7.79 -13.15 4.50
C ALA A 172 9.18 -13.73 4.84
N ARG A 173 9.87 -13.16 5.83
CA ARG A 173 11.18 -13.68 6.32
C ARG A 173 11.05 -15.02 7.03
N ALA A 174 9.90 -15.30 7.63
CA ALA A 174 9.62 -16.55 8.32
C ALA A 174 9.13 -17.66 7.37
N LEU A 175 8.73 -17.35 6.13
CA LEU A 175 8.21 -18.31 5.17
C LEU A 175 9.33 -19.25 4.68
N PRO A 176 9.34 -20.55 5.07
CA PRO A 176 10.49 -21.43 4.79
C PRO A 176 10.75 -21.61 3.29
N THR A 177 9.69 -21.64 2.48
CA THR A 177 9.78 -21.82 1.02
C THR A 177 10.29 -20.60 0.26
N ALA A 178 10.36 -19.43 0.90
CA ALA A 178 10.85 -18.20 0.27
C ALA A 178 12.39 -18.12 0.26
N GLY A 179 13.08 -18.91 1.09
CA GLY A 179 14.54 -18.82 1.22
C GLY A 179 15.02 -17.46 1.79
N LEU A 180 14.16 -16.79 2.55
CA LEU A 180 14.43 -15.54 3.25
C LEU A 180 14.73 -15.82 4.73
N GLY A 181 15.22 -14.83 5.47
CA GLY A 181 15.45 -14.99 6.90
C GLY A 181 15.91 -13.74 7.64
N PRO A 182 16.38 -13.87 8.88
CA PRO A 182 16.78 -12.74 9.70
C PRO A 182 17.91 -11.88 9.10
N ALA A 183 18.78 -12.48 8.27
CA ALA A 183 19.88 -11.79 7.61
C ALA A 183 19.52 -11.16 6.26
N THR A 184 18.31 -11.40 5.74
CA THR A 184 17.80 -10.78 4.51
C THR A 184 17.85 -9.26 4.62
N PRO A 185 18.56 -8.55 3.71
CA PRO A 185 18.46 -7.10 3.60
C PRO A 185 17.03 -6.72 3.22
N VAL A 186 16.40 -5.84 3.99
CA VAL A 186 15.03 -5.38 3.71
C VAL A 186 15.08 -3.94 3.21
N THR A 187 14.40 -3.67 2.11
CA THR A 187 14.10 -2.31 1.65
C THR A 187 12.58 -2.13 1.59
N ALA A 188 12.09 -0.89 1.59
CA ALA A 188 10.67 -0.62 1.38
C ALA A 188 10.45 0.45 0.31
N TRP A 189 9.36 0.30 -0.46
CA TRP A 189 8.95 1.26 -1.47
C TRP A 189 7.43 1.31 -1.64
N GLY A 190 6.89 2.52 -1.72
CA GLY A 190 5.53 2.78 -2.14
C GLY A 190 5.39 4.14 -2.80
N TYR A 191 4.30 4.32 -3.56
CA TYR A 191 3.90 5.60 -4.14
C TYR A 191 2.45 5.92 -3.74
N SER A 192 2.11 7.21 -3.61
CA SER A 192 0.75 7.64 -3.23
C SER A 192 0.28 7.02 -1.90
N GLY A 193 -0.90 6.40 -1.82
CA GLY A 193 -1.34 5.64 -0.64
C GLY A 193 -0.35 4.56 -0.18
N GLY A 194 0.43 3.99 -1.10
CA GLY A 194 1.52 3.07 -0.77
C GLY A 194 2.68 3.75 -0.04
N ALA A 195 3.03 4.98 -0.45
CA ALA A 195 4.06 5.77 0.23
C ALA A 195 3.69 6.10 1.68
N PHE A 196 2.40 6.33 1.93
CA PHE A 196 1.87 6.49 3.28
C PHE A 196 2.13 5.28 4.15
N ALA A 197 1.76 4.09 3.67
CA ALA A 197 1.99 2.84 4.39
C ALA A 197 3.49 2.56 4.61
N THR A 198 4.33 2.81 3.59
CA THR A 198 5.79 2.69 3.68
C THR A 198 6.36 3.58 4.78
N LEU A 199 5.97 4.86 4.82
CA LEU A 199 6.51 5.79 5.81
C LEU A 199 5.94 5.54 7.20
N TRP A 200 4.67 5.15 7.36
CA TRP A 200 4.15 4.73 8.66
C TRP A 200 4.86 3.51 9.22
N ALA A 201 5.16 2.51 8.39
CA ALA A 201 5.99 1.38 8.78
C ALA A 201 7.37 1.84 9.26
N ALA A 202 7.99 2.78 8.54
CA ALA A 202 9.29 3.35 8.88
C ALA A 202 9.30 4.09 10.23
N GLN A 203 8.26 4.89 10.50
CA GLN A 203 8.09 5.64 11.75
C GLN A 203 7.89 4.71 12.94
N MET A 204 7.12 3.63 12.75
CA MET A 204 6.80 2.67 13.81
C MET A 204 7.91 1.64 14.04
N GLN A 205 8.77 1.39 13.05
CA GLN A 205 9.78 0.34 13.08
C GLN A 205 10.62 0.32 14.38
N PRO A 206 11.17 1.45 14.88
CA PRO A 206 12.02 1.41 16.06
C PRO A 206 11.33 0.87 17.32
N SER A 207 10.03 1.15 17.50
CA SER A 207 9.28 0.75 18.69
C SER A 207 8.47 -0.53 18.51
N TYR A 208 7.97 -0.80 17.30
CA TYR A 208 7.06 -1.92 17.02
C TYR A 208 7.80 -3.16 16.47
N ALA A 209 8.78 -2.94 15.59
CA ALA A 209 9.51 -4.01 14.91
C ALA A 209 11.02 -3.75 14.80
N PRO A 210 11.72 -3.64 15.94
CA PRO A 210 13.17 -3.41 15.95
C PRO A 210 13.98 -4.52 15.24
N ASP A 211 13.39 -5.71 15.08
CA ASP A 211 13.94 -6.86 14.34
C ASP A 211 13.82 -6.73 12.81
N VAL A 212 12.98 -5.82 12.30
CA VAL A 212 12.87 -5.47 10.89
C VAL A 212 13.82 -4.31 10.59
N ARG A 213 15.05 -4.62 10.19
CA ARG A 213 16.07 -3.60 9.88
C ARG A 213 16.02 -3.23 8.40
N PHE A 214 15.49 -2.05 8.09
CA PHE A 214 15.53 -1.51 6.74
C PHE A 214 16.94 -1.05 6.38
N ALA A 215 17.45 -1.49 5.23
CA ALA A 215 18.65 -0.94 4.61
C ALA A 215 18.38 0.45 4.01
N GLY A 216 17.16 0.65 3.49
CA GLY A 216 16.75 1.88 2.82
C GLY A 216 15.27 1.91 2.48
N ILE A 217 14.75 3.12 2.35
CA ILE A 217 13.36 3.36 2.00
C ILE A 217 13.29 4.32 0.80
N ALA A 218 12.36 4.05 -0.11
CA ALA A 218 11.94 5.00 -1.13
C ALA A 218 10.44 5.26 -0.97
N ALA A 219 10.00 6.51 -1.12
CA ALA A 219 8.58 6.82 -1.07
C ALA A 219 8.29 8.06 -1.92
N GLY A 220 7.16 8.11 -2.62
CA GLY A 220 6.81 9.29 -3.39
C GLY A 220 5.33 9.57 -3.52
N GLY A 221 4.98 10.78 -3.95
CA GLY A 221 3.58 11.23 -3.97
C GLY A 221 2.97 11.19 -2.56
N VAL A 222 3.77 11.55 -1.55
CA VAL A 222 3.54 11.26 -0.13
C VAL A 222 2.32 12.01 0.42
N PRO A 223 1.21 11.32 0.74
CA PRO A 223 0.07 11.96 1.35
C PRO A 223 0.34 12.13 2.84
N SER A 224 0.38 13.37 3.28
CA SER A 224 0.80 13.78 4.64
C SER A 224 -0.10 14.85 5.26
N ASN A 225 -1.24 15.11 4.61
CA ASN A 225 -2.28 16.01 5.09
C ASN A 225 -3.62 15.67 4.40
N TRP A 226 -4.46 14.85 5.02
CA TRP A 226 -5.71 14.38 4.43
C TRP A 226 -6.68 15.51 4.16
N PRO A 227 -6.91 16.47 5.10
CA PRO A 227 -7.76 17.62 4.81
C PRO A 227 -7.32 18.38 3.57
N ALA A 228 -6.02 18.65 3.42
CA ALA A 228 -5.49 19.37 2.27
C ALA A 228 -5.63 18.57 0.96
N ILE A 229 -5.41 17.25 0.99
CA ILE A 229 -5.62 16.38 -0.17
C ILE A 229 -7.08 16.41 -0.59
N ALA A 230 -7.99 16.17 0.36
CA ALA A 230 -9.44 16.18 0.08
C ALA A 230 -9.88 17.54 -0.46
N GLN A 231 -9.38 18.65 0.09
CA GLN A 231 -9.68 20.01 -0.40
C GLN A 231 -9.12 20.26 -1.80
N HIS A 232 -7.93 19.75 -2.11
CA HIS A 232 -7.26 19.94 -3.39
C HIS A 232 -8.00 19.25 -4.53
N VAL A 233 -8.51 18.04 -4.30
CA VAL A 233 -9.26 17.28 -5.30
C VAL A 233 -10.77 17.59 -5.31
N ASP A 234 -11.29 18.33 -4.33
CA ASP A 234 -12.72 18.66 -4.24
C ASP A 234 -13.22 19.46 -5.45
N GLY A 235 -14.31 19.00 -6.08
CA GLY A 235 -14.86 19.60 -7.30
C GLY A 235 -14.05 19.37 -8.57
N THR A 236 -12.99 18.55 -8.53
CA THR A 236 -12.20 18.15 -9.71
C THR A 236 -12.63 16.79 -10.25
N MET A 237 -12.00 16.32 -11.34
CA MET A 237 -12.20 14.95 -11.81
C MET A 237 -11.77 13.88 -10.78
N GLN A 238 -10.95 14.24 -9.80
CA GLN A 238 -10.45 13.37 -8.73
C GLN A 238 -11.27 13.48 -7.44
N ALA A 239 -12.40 14.19 -7.43
CA ALA A 239 -13.22 14.43 -6.24
C ALA A 239 -13.71 13.15 -5.53
N GLY A 240 -13.74 12.00 -6.21
CA GLY A 240 -13.98 10.72 -5.55
C GLY A 240 -12.95 10.33 -4.50
N LEU A 241 -11.70 10.83 -4.58
CA LEU A 241 -10.70 10.67 -3.53
C LEU A 241 -11.05 11.51 -2.28
N ALA A 242 -11.66 12.69 -2.45
CA ALA A 242 -12.19 13.45 -1.31
C ALA A 242 -13.32 12.67 -0.62
N MET A 243 -14.22 12.06 -1.39
CA MET A 243 -15.28 11.21 -0.86
C MET A 243 -14.73 9.97 -0.15
N LEU A 244 -13.70 9.31 -0.72
CA LEU A 244 -13.00 8.20 -0.10
C LEU A 244 -12.45 8.58 1.28
N ILE A 245 -11.77 9.72 1.39
CA ILE A 245 -11.22 10.25 2.65
C ILE A 245 -12.36 10.53 3.66
N VAL A 246 -13.46 11.15 3.23
CA VAL A 246 -14.61 11.44 4.10
C VAL A 246 -15.25 10.14 4.62
N ILE A 247 -15.46 9.15 3.74
CA ILE A 247 -16.05 7.87 4.14
C ILE A 247 -15.12 7.14 5.12
N ALA A 248 -13.81 7.10 4.84
CA ALA A 248 -12.82 6.50 5.74
C ALA A 248 -12.83 7.19 7.11
N ALA A 249 -12.77 8.52 7.15
CA ALA A 249 -12.77 9.29 8.40
C ALA A 249 -14.01 8.99 9.25
N VAL A 250 -15.20 8.97 8.64
CA VAL A 250 -16.47 8.67 9.34
C VAL A 250 -16.52 7.23 9.84
N ARG A 251 -16.17 6.26 8.97
CA ARG A 251 -16.25 4.83 9.28
C ARG A 251 -15.25 4.43 10.37
N ASP A 252 -14.04 4.96 10.28
CA ASP A 252 -12.93 4.54 11.12
C ASP A 252 -12.84 5.33 12.44
N ASN A 253 -13.64 6.39 12.58
CA ASN A 253 -13.79 7.21 13.80
C ASN A 253 -15.27 7.41 14.21
N PRO A 254 -16.03 6.35 14.55
CA PRO A 254 -17.47 6.45 14.82
C PRO A 254 -17.82 7.34 16.03
N ASN A 255 -16.86 7.57 16.94
CA ASN A 255 -17.05 8.40 18.13
C ASN A 255 -16.67 9.88 17.91
N ALA A 256 -16.19 10.25 16.72
CA ALA A 256 -15.75 11.62 16.43
C ALA A 256 -16.89 12.59 16.08
N GLY A 257 -18.14 12.10 16.04
CA GLY A 257 -19.31 12.92 15.73
C GLY A 257 -19.39 13.37 14.26
N LEU A 258 -18.65 12.70 13.35
CA LEU A 258 -18.60 13.07 11.94
C LEU A 258 -19.89 12.71 11.19
N MET A 259 -20.60 11.68 11.65
CA MET A 259 -21.85 11.22 11.04
C MET A 259 -22.95 12.29 11.14
N GLU A 260 -22.96 13.05 12.22
CA GLU A 260 -23.87 14.15 12.52
C GLU A 260 -23.58 15.40 11.67
N LEU A 261 -22.36 15.53 11.14
CA LEU A 261 -21.95 16.63 10.26
C LEU A 261 -22.35 16.40 8.80
N LEU A 262 -22.89 15.22 8.47
CA LEU A 262 -23.35 14.88 7.13
C LEU A 262 -24.84 15.21 6.95
N ASN A 263 -25.22 15.58 5.73
CA ASN A 263 -26.63 15.68 5.34
C ASN A 263 -27.15 14.30 4.87
N ASP A 264 -28.43 14.21 4.47
CA ASP A 264 -29.02 12.93 4.05
C ASP A 264 -28.28 12.27 2.87
N ARG A 265 -27.74 13.06 1.93
CA ARG A 265 -26.91 12.54 0.83
C ARG A 265 -25.60 11.98 1.34
N GLY A 266 -24.96 12.66 2.29
CA GLY A 266 -23.75 12.16 2.94
C GLY A 266 -23.98 10.84 3.66
N ARG A 267 -25.08 10.71 4.44
CA ARG A 267 -25.42 9.44 5.08
C ARG A 267 -25.68 8.32 4.06
N ALA A 268 -26.39 8.64 2.98
CA ALA A 268 -26.64 7.69 1.90
C ALA A 268 -25.35 7.25 1.19
N MET A 269 -24.39 8.16 1.00
CA MET A 269 -23.06 7.84 0.47
C MET A 269 -22.31 6.86 1.38
N ILE A 270 -22.24 7.13 2.69
CA ILE A 270 -21.59 6.22 3.65
C ILE A 270 -22.20 4.81 3.56
N ALA A 271 -23.53 4.71 3.51
CA ALA A 271 -24.23 3.43 3.46
C ALA A 271 -24.02 2.69 2.12
N ALA A 272 -24.00 3.42 1.00
CA ALA A 272 -23.86 2.82 -0.33
C ALA A 272 -22.42 2.43 -0.67
N ASP A 273 -21.44 3.20 -0.17
CA ASP A 273 -20.06 3.15 -0.63
C ASP A 273 -19.05 2.79 0.47
N GLY A 274 -19.51 2.39 1.64
CA GLY A 274 -18.66 2.02 2.79
C GLY A 274 -17.72 0.83 2.55
N ALA A 275 -17.89 0.12 1.43
CA ALA A 275 -17.02 -0.94 0.96
C ALA A 275 -16.39 -0.63 -0.42
N ALA A 276 -16.50 0.58 -0.97
CA ALA A 276 -16.05 0.89 -2.33
C ALA A 276 -14.51 0.83 -2.51
N CYS A 277 -14.04 0.63 -3.75
CA CYS A 277 -12.64 0.85 -4.09
C CYS A 277 -12.45 2.32 -4.53
N GLY A 278 -11.27 2.89 -4.37
CA GLY A 278 -10.95 4.25 -4.81
C GLY A 278 -11.33 4.53 -6.27
N PRO A 279 -10.97 3.66 -7.24
CA PRO A 279 -11.37 3.83 -8.63
C PRO A 279 -12.89 3.93 -8.85
N ASP A 280 -13.69 3.18 -8.08
CA ASP A 280 -15.15 3.25 -8.16
C ASP A 280 -15.66 4.63 -7.77
N LEU A 281 -15.10 5.19 -6.68
CA LEU A 281 -15.47 6.51 -6.17
C LEU A 281 -15.00 7.62 -7.09
N VAL A 282 -13.78 7.53 -7.64
CA VAL A 282 -13.27 8.49 -8.61
C VAL A 282 -14.19 8.57 -9.82
N ALA A 283 -14.63 7.43 -10.37
CA ALA A 283 -15.56 7.42 -11.49
C ALA A 283 -16.96 7.94 -11.12
N LYS A 284 -17.47 7.58 -9.94
CA LYS A 284 -18.83 7.92 -9.48
C LYS A 284 -19.00 9.39 -9.10
N TYR A 285 -17.99 9.99 -8.47
CA TYR A 285 -18.05 11.32 -7.86
C TYR A 285 -17.23 12.37 -8.60
N MET A 286 -16.95 12.18 -9.89
CA MET A 286 -16.28 13.19 -10.71
C MET A 286 -16.96 14.56 -10.60
N ASN A 287 -16.18 15.59 -10.29
CA ASN A 287 -16.60 16.98 -10.10
C ASN A 287 -17.62 17.22 -8.96
N ALA A 288 -17.88 16.22 -8.12
CA ALA A 288 -18.71 16.40 -6.94
C ALA A 288 -17.99 17.27 -5.90
N ARG A 289 -18.75 17.95 -5.04
CA ARG A 289 -18.21 18.71 -3.91
C ARG A 289 -18.60 18.09 -2.59
N VAL A 290 -17.67 17.99 -1.64
CA VAL A 290 -17.93 17.45 -0.29
C VAL A 290 -19.05 18.21 0.41
N ASP A 291 -19.16 19.52 0.19
CA ASP A 291 -20.22 20.35 0.76
C ASP A 291 -21.64 19.95 0.28
N ASP A 292 -21.78 19.26 -0.86
CA ASP A 292 -23.08 18.71 -1.30
C ASP A 292 -23.56 17.54 -0.41
N TYR A 293 -22.65 16.97 0.39
CA TYR A 293 -22.86 15.82 1.28
C TYR A 293 -22.79 16.22 2.76
N ALA A 294 -22.37 17.44 3.07
CA ALA A 294 -22.25 17.96 4.43
C ALA A 294 -23.52 18.70 4.88
N ALA A 295 -23.79 18.67 6.18
CA ALA A 295 -24.79 19.51 6.86
C ALA A 295 -24.18 20.79 7.44
N VAL A 296 -22.85 20.90 7.44
CA VAL A 296 -22.08 22.06 7.88
C VAL A 296 -21.21 22.58 6.74
N PRO A 297 -20.94 23.90 6.66
CA PRO A 297 -20.03 24.43 5.66
C PRO A 297 -18.58 23.97 5.94
N ASN A 298 -17.80 23.75 4.88
CA ASN A 298 -16.37 23.45 4.96
C ASN A 298 -16.06 22.25 5.86
N LEU A 299 -16.77 21.12 5.67
CA LEU A 299 -16.57 19.89 6.46
C LEU A 299 -15.08 19.50 6.57
N LEU A 300 -14.33 19.60 5.47
CA LEU A 300 -12.92 19.24 5.41
C LEU A 300 -12.01 20.12 6.28
N ALA A 301 -12.45 21.32 6.66
CA ALA A 301 -11.74 22.20 7.59
C ALA A 301 -12.31 22.14 9.02
N HIS A 302 -13.40 21.39 9.24
CA HIS A 302 -14.09 21.32 10.51
C HIS A 302 -13.19 20.70 11.60
N PRO A 303 -13.19 21.22 12.85
CA PRO A 303 -12.34 20.72 13.93
C PRO A 303 -12.50 19.22 14.19
N ALA A 304 -13.73 18.69 14.13
CA ALA A 304 -13.97 17.26 14.31
C ALA A 304 -13.31 16.41 13.20
N PHE A 305 -13.31 16.90 11.95
CA PHE A 305 -12.69 16.20 10.82
C PHE A 305 -11.16 16.17 10.96
N ARG A 306 -10.56 17.29 11.36
CA ARG A 306 -9.12 17.35 11.68
C ARG A 306 -8.78 16.44 12.85
N ALA A 307 -9.53 16.51 13.94
CA ALA A 307 -9.29 15.65 15.11
C ALA A 307 -9.35 14.14 14.79
N ALA A 308 -10.18 13.74 13.82
CA ALA A 308 -10.28 12.36 13.35
C ALA A 308 -9.15 11.93 12.40
N THR A 309 -8.45 12.87 11.75
CA THR A 309 -7.43 12.60 10.72
C THR A 309 -6.01 12.89 11.19
N ASP A 310 -5.81 13.94 12.00
CA ASP A 310 -4.52 14.37 12.56
C ASP A 310 -3.70 13.23 13.22
N PRO A 311 -4.29 12.28 13.98
CA PRO A 311 -3.53 11.19 14.60
C PRO A 311 -2.88 10.23 13.59
N HIS A 312 -3.36 10.22 12.35
CA HIS A 312 -2.87 9.36 11.29
C HIS A 312 -1.93 10.09 10.32
N GLU A 313 -1.64 11.37 10.56
CA GLU A 313 -0.72 12.12 9.71
C GLU A 313 0.73 11.71 9.91
N LEU A 314 1.48 11.74 8.83
CA LEU A 314 2.90 11.46 8.84
C LEU A 314 3.71 12.61 9.43
N GLY A 315 4.94 12.30 9.83
CA GLY A 315 6.02 13.24 10.07
C GLY A 315 6.50 13.35 11.54
N ASN A 316 5.97 12.50 12.43
CA ASN A 316 6.47 12.36 13.79
C ASN A 316 6.24 10.93 14.34
N PRO A 317 7.27 10.22 14.84
CA PRO A 317 8.69 10.59 14.77
C PRO A 317 9.22 10.50 13.35
N ALA A 318 10.36 11.12 13.06
CA ALA A 318 11.07 10.89 11.81
C ALA A 318 11.64 9.47 11.74
N PRO A 319 11.53 8.78 10.58
CA PRO A 319 12.22 7.51 10.37
C PRO A 319 13.73 7.63 10.59
N THR A 320 14.31 6.63 11.26
CA THR A 320 15.74 6.58 11.61
C THR A 320 16.62 5.98 10.50
N VAL A 321 16.00 5.58 9.39
CA VAL A 321 16.65 4.90 8.26
C VAL A 321 16.85 5.86 7.10
N PRO A 322 17.87 5.67 6.24
CA PRO A 322 18.05 6.53 5.07
C PRO A 322 16.89 6.45 4.06
N MET A 323 16.38 7.59 3.63
CA MET A 323 15.21 7.69 2.74
C MET A 323 15.51 8.39 1.41
N TYR A 324 14.87 7.92 0.34
CA TYR A 324 14.71 8.62 -0.93
C TYR A 324 13.25 9.04 -1.09
N LEU A 325 12.98 10.34 -0.98
CA LEU A 325 11.62 10.87 -1.02
C LEU A 325 11.43 11.70 -2.31
N TYR A 326 10.36 11.48 -3.06
CA TYR A 326 10.14 12.20 -4.31
C TYR A 326 8.69 12.63 -4.52
N HIS A 327 8.48 13.80 -5.12
CA HIS A 327 7.13 14.35 -5.28
C HIS A 327 7.07 15.30 -6.46
N SER A 328 5.98 15.30 -7.23
CA SER A 328 5.82 16.29 -8.31
C SER A 328 5.61 17.69 -7.73
N THR A 329 6.27 18.68 -8.33
CA THR A 329 6.01 20.10 -8.02
C THR A 329 4.65 20.60 -8.49
N THR A 330 3.98 19.83 -9.37
CA THR A 330 2.67 20.15 -9.95
C THR A 330 1.69 19.00 -9.75
N ASP A 331 1.84 18.28 -8.65
CA ASP A 331 0.98 17.17 -8.28
C ASP A 331 -0.50 17.61 -8.22
N ASP A 332 -1.33 16.96 -9.05
CA ASP A 332 -2.75 17.25 -9.24
C ASP A 332 -3.65 16.45 -8.27
N VAL A 333 -3.06 15.63 -7.40
CA VAL A 333 -3.77 14.82 -6.41
C VAL A 333 -3.32 15.13 -4.99
N VAL A 334 -2.01 15.05 -4.73
CA VAL A 334 -1.41 15.20 -3.39
C VAL A 334 -0.59 16.49 -3.36
N PRO A 335 -1.05 17.56 -2.68
CA PRO A 335 -0.37 18.85 -2.69
C PRO A 335 1.10 18.78 -2.24
N VAL A 336 2.00 19.35 -3.06
CA VAL A 336 3.45 19.41 -2.76
C VAL A 336 3.80 20.16 -1.47
N ALA A 337 2.89 21.03 -1.00
CA ALA A 337 3.07 21.72 0.28
C ALA A 337 3.18 20.74 1.46
N GLY A 338 2.39 19.65 1.46
CA GLY A 338 2.49 18.61 2.48
C GLY A 338 3.83 17.88 2.43
N PHE A 339 4.31 17.56 1.22
CA PHE A 339 5.64 16.99 1.01
C PHE A 339 6.77 17.90 1.51
N THR A 340 6.67 19.20 1.25
CA THR A 340 7.66 20.18 1.71
C THR A 340 7.68 20.27 3.24
N ASP A 341 6.50 20.27 3.87
CA ASP A 341 6.35 20.30 5.32
C ASP A 341 6.94 19.05 6.00
N ILE A 342 6.60 17.85 5.51
CA ILE A 342 7.12 16.61 6.10
C ILE A 342 8.64 16.49 5.95
N LEU A 343 9.21 16.93 4.83
CA LEU A 343 10.67 17.04 4.67
C LEU A 343 11.25 17.95 5.75
N GLY A 344 10.70 19.16 5.93
CA GLY A 344 11.14 20.08 6.97
C GLY A 344 11.14 19.45 8.36
N ARG A 345 10.05 18.77 8.73
CA ARG A 345 9.91 18.09 10.03
C ARG A 345 10.88 16.92 10.21
N TYR A 346 11.09 16.10 9.18
CA TYR A 346 12.07 15.02 9.21
C TYR A 346 13.49 15.55 9.34
N CYS A 347 13.84 16.59 8.60
CA CYS A 347 15.17 17.21 8.66
C CYS A 347 15.44 17.86 10.02
N ALA A 348 14.45 18.53 10.62
CA ALA A 348 14.55 19.11 11.95
C ALA A 348 14.77 18.05 13.05
N GLN A 349 14.33 16.81 12.81
CA GLN A 349 14.53 15.66 13.70
C GLN A 349 15.82 14.87 13.39
N GLY A 350 16.65 15.32 12.44
CA GLY A 350 17.93 14.69 12.11
C GLY A 350 17.84 13.51 11.15
N ALA A 351 16.73 13.35 10.42
CA ALA A 351 16.59 12.31 9.42
C ALA A 351 17.64 12.44 8.30
N THR A 352 17.94 11.32 7.65
CA THR A 352 18.78 11.28 6.45
C THR A 352 17.92 11.06 5.22
N VAL A 353 17.78 12.11 4.40
CA VAL A 353 16.84 12.14 3.28
C VAL A 353 17.52 12.65 2.03
N THR A 354 17.40 11.90 0.94
CA THR A 354 17.58 12.41 -0.43
C THR A 354 16.20 12.75 -0.97
N SER A 355 15.91 14.03 -1.19
CA SER A 355 14.61 14.49 -1.69
C SER A 355 14.68 14.91 -3.16
N VAL A 356 13.67 14.55 -3.95
CA VAL A 356 13.49 15.02 -5.33
C VAL A 356 12.16 15.73 -5.47
N HIS A 357 12.21 17.02 -5.83
CA HIS A 357 11.05 17.75 -6.31
C HIS A 357 10.99 17.56 -7.83
N SER A 358 10.22 16.58 -8.28
CA SER A 358 10.16 16.20 -9.69
C SER A 358 9.49 17.30 -10.51
N ALA A 359 10.10 17.60 -11.66
CA ALA A 359 9.54 18.53 -12.65
C ALA A 359 8.52 17.85 -13.58
N LEU A 360 8.34 16.53 -13.46
CA LEU A 360 7.35 15.79 -14.24
C LEU A 360 5.94 16.18 -13.81
N PRO A 361 5.07 16.58 -14.75
CA PRO A 361 3.78 17.15 -14.39
C PRO A 361 2.80 16.11 -13.87
N GLY A 362 2.04 16.48 -12.84
CA GLY A 362 0.99 15.65 -12.25
C GLY A 362 1.49 14.49 -11.37
N HIS A 363 0.53 13.81 -10.75
CA HIS A 363 0.77 12.76 -9.76
C HIS A 363 1.39 11.51 -10.38
N ASN A 364 0.77 10.91 -11.38
CA ASN A 364 1.21 9.62 -11.93
C ASN A 364 2.51 9.67 -12.75
N PRO A 365 2.78 10.69 -13.59
CA PRO A 365 4.03 10.76 -14.35
C PRO A 365 5.28 10.82 -13.46
N ALA A 366 5.20 11.49 -12.31
CA ALA A 366 6.31 11.53 -11.35
C ALA A 366 6.59 10.14 -10.73
N ALA A 367 5.56 9.32 -10.50
CA ALA A 367 5.71 7.92 -10.06
C ALA A 367 6.67 7.14 -10.98
N VAL A 368 6.40 7.23 -12.28
CA VAL A 368 7.12 6.48 -13.32
C VAL A 368 8.52 7.06 -13.55
N GLY A 369 8.63 8.39 -13.68
CA GLY A 369 9.91 9.01 -14.06
C GLY A 369 10.96 8.97 -12.96
N GLU A 370 10.56 8.95 -11.69
CA GLU A 370 11.49 8.85 -10.56
C GLU A 370 11.79 7.41 -10.11
N ALA A 371 11.10 6.42 -10.71
CA ALA A 371 11.19 5.00 -10.34
C ALA A 371 12.61 4.44 -10.43
N LEU A 372 13.36 4.83 -11.47
CA LEU A 372 14.74 4.40 -11.64
C LEU A 372 15.65 4.98 -10.54
N GLY A 373 15.42 6.24 -10.15
CA GLY A 373 16.13 6.88 -9.06
C GLY A 373 15.85 6.20 -7.72
N ALA A 374 14.58 5.92 -7.43
CA ALA A 374 14.16 5.18 -6.24
C ALA A 374 14.81 3.78 -6.17
N MET A 375 14.70 2.99 -7.25
CA MET A 375 15.26 1.63 -7.28
C MET A 375 16.79 1.63 -7.24
N SER A 376 17.46 2.60 -7.88
CA SER A 376 18.92 2.75 -7.77
C SER A 376 19.34 3.07 -6.33
N TYR A 377 18.63 3.98 -5.67
CA TYR A 377 18.88 4.32 -4.28
C TYR A 377 18.73 3.10 -3.36
N LEU A 378 17.67 2.32 -3.52
CA LEU A 378 17.47 1.09 -2.74
C LEU A 378 18.57 0.06 -3.01
N ALA A 379 19.01 -0.09 -4.26
CA ALA A 379 20.11 -0.99 -4.62
C ALA A 379 21.42 -0.57 -3.95
N ASP A 380 21.73 0.72 -3.89
CA ASP A 380 22.89 1.25 -3.17
C ASP A 380 22.85 0.93 -1.68
N ARG A 381 21.66 1.02 -1.07
CA ARG A 381 21.45 0.67 0.34
C ARG A 381 21.66 -0.83 0.60
N VAL A 382 21.15 -1.70 -0.26
CA VAL A 382 21.40 -3.14 -0.19
C VAL A 382 22.88 -3.46 -0.38
N ALA A 383 23.58 -2.74 -1.25
CA ALA A 383 25.02 -2.89 -1.48
C ALA A 383 25.90 -2.32 -0.35
N GLY A 384 25.31 -1.67 0.66
CA GLY A 384 26.05 -1.03 1.76
C GLY A 384 26.81 0.23 1.35
N ALA A 385 26.42 0.87 0.24
CA ALA A 385 27.04 2.11 -0.21
C ALA A 385 26.80 3.22 0.83
N PRO A 386 27.85 3.96 1.24
CA PRO A 386 27.73 5.02 2.24
C PRO A 386 26.65 6.05 1.86
N VAL A 387 25.91 6.51 2.85
CA VAL A 387 24.97 7.63 2.70
C VAL A 387 25.46 8.78 3.56
N ALA A 388 25.52 9.98 2.99
CA ALA A 388 25.91 11.15 3.75
C ALA A 388 24.74 11.56 4.67
N PRO A 389 24.98 11.79 5.97
CA PRO A 389 23.92 12.16 6.89
C PRO A 389 23.29 13.51 6.51
N GLY A 390 22.05 13.70 6.99
CA GLY A 390 21.26 14.90 6.80
C GLY A 390 20.37 14.88 5.56
N CYS A 391 19.66 15.98 5.34
CA CYS A 391 18.75 16.14 4.22
C CYS A 391 19.40 16.85 3.04
N ARG A 392 19.14 16.35 1.83
CA ARG A 392 19.71 16.86 0.58
C ARG A 392 18.67 16.81 -0.52
N ALA A 393 18.47 17.94 -1.22
CA ALA A 393 17.75 17.94 -2.48
C ALA A 393 18.68 17.48 -3.61
N ARG A 394 18.16 16.68 -4.53
CA ARG A 394 18.84 16.22 -5.73
C ARG A 394 18.35 16.97 -6.96
#